data_AF-A0A1B8P0Z1-F1
#
_entry.id   AF-A0A1B8P0Z1-F1
#
_cell.length_a   1.000
_cell.length_b   1.000
_cell.length_c   1.000
_cell.angle_alpha   90.00
_cell.angle_beta   90.00
_cell.angle_gamma   90.00
#
_symmetry.space_group_name_H-M   'P 1'
#
loop_
_entity.id
_entity.type
_entity.pdbx_description
1 polymer ?
#
loop_
_entity_poly.entity_id
_entity_poly.type
_entity_poly.pdbx_seq_one_letter_code
_entity_poly.pdbx_strand_id
1 'polypeptide(L)'
;MAAACTGALLFAEAGLLDDQDATTHWAYCDVLAQRFPKVRVHAHRSLVISGEGQRLIMAGGGTTWQDLALFLVARLVSVDEAMHLARLNLIGWHLEGQQPYAALSSSRQVEDAGIANCQVWVAEHYDTPSPVAGMVAVSGLTERSFKRRFKAATGMTPMDYVHTLRLEEAKQVLESGDAPSTQWPRRWGTPTRASSDGCSSAGSA
;
A
#
# COMPACT_ATOMS: atom_id res chain seq x y z
N MET A 1 -16.11 25.53 4.19
CA MET A 1 -15.16 25.53 3.07
C MET A 1 -14.45 24.19 3.04
N ALA A 2 -14.24 23.64 1.85
CA ALA A 2 -13.64 22.33 1.68
C ALA A 2 -12.50 22.38 0.66
N ALA A 3 -11.40 21.67 0.92
CA ALA A 3 -10.29 21.54 0.00
C ALA A 3 -9.84 20.08 -0.09
N ALA A 4 -9.36 19.67 -1.26
CA ALA A 4 -8.79 18.34 -1.50
C ALA A 4 -7.38 18.47 -2.09
N CYS A 5 -6.55 17.44 -1.90
CA CYS A 5 -5.18 17.37 -2.42
C CYS A 5 -4.35 18.59 -1.97
N THR A 6 -3.81 19.38 -2.90
CA THR A 6 -3.02 20.59 -2.64
C THR A 6 -3.87 21.83 -2.37
N GLY A 7 -5.20 21.75 -2.41
CA GLY A 7 -6.09 22.89 -2.20
C GLY A 7 -5.93 23.56 -0.82
N ALA A 8 -5.45 22.83 0.19
CA ALA A 8 -5.17 23.38 1.51
C ALA A 8 -4.07 24.47 1.48
N LEU A 9 -3.16 24.45 0.50
CA LEU A 9 -2.18 25.53 0.33
C LEU A 9 -2.86 26.86 0.00
N LEU A 10 -3.98 26.85 -0.73
CA LEU A 10 -4.75 28.07 -1.01
C LEU A 10 -5.43 28.61 0.25
N PHE A 11 -5.87 27.73 1.16
CA PHE A 11 -6.39 28.15 2.46
C PHE A 11 -5.29 28.77 3.33
N ALA A 12 -4.06 28.24 3.26
CA ALA A 12 -2.90 28.80 3.95
C ALA A 12 -2.52 30.18 3.40
N GLU A 13 -2.44 30.34 2.08
CA GLU A 13 -2.16 31.63 1.42
C GLU A 13 -3.23 32.68 1.76
N ALA A 14 -4.48 32.25 1.92
CA ALA A 14 -5.58 33.12 2.35
C ALA A 14 -5.56 33.46 3.86
N GLY A 15 -4.60 32.94 4.63
CA GLY A 15 -4.50 33.13 6.08
C GLY A 15 -5.57 32.38 6.90
N LEU A 16 -6.31 31.46 6.27
CA LEU A 16 -7.41 30.73 6.92
C LEU A 16 -6.92 29.60 7.83
N LEU A 17 -5.67 29.16 7.67
CA LEU A 17 -5.07 28.04 8.42
C LEU A 17 -4.16 28.47 9.57
N ASP A 18 -4.00 29.78 9.83
CA ASP A 18 -3.23 30.28 10.97
C ASP A 18 -3.79 29.67 12.27
N ASP A 19 -2.91 28.99 13.01
CA ASP A 19 -3.20 28.29 14.26
C ASP A 19 -4.29 27.20 14.14
N GLN A 20 -4.52 26.67 12.94
CA GLN A 20 -5.45 25.57 12.67
C GLN A 20 -4.73 24.26 12.37
N ASP A 21 -5.44 23.16 12.64
CA ASP A 21 -5.06 21.83 12.17
C ASP A 21 -5.39 21.68 10.69
N ALA A 22 -4.45 21.18 9.90
CA ALA A 22 -4.62 21.01 8.47
C ALA A 22 -4.04 19.69 7.97
N THR A 23 -4.54 19.22 6.83
CA THR A 23 -3.88 18.19 6.03
C THR A 23 -3.88 18.64 4.57
N THR A 24 -2.95 18.10 3.81
CA THR A 24 -2.85 18.27 2.36
C THR A 24 -2.32 16.98 1.76
N HIS A 25 -2.09 16.96 0.45
CA HIS A 25 -1.44 15.84 -0.20
C HIS A 25 -0.13 15.50 0.48
N TRP A 26 0.07 14.23 0.81
CA TRP A 26 1.25 13.75 1.54
C TRP A 26 2.56 14.31 0.97
N ALA A 27 2.67 14.42 -0.37
CA ALA A 27 3.84 14.96 -1.07
C ALA A 27 4.12 16.46 -0.81
N TYR A 28 3.13 17.18 -0.30
CA TYR A 28 3.14 18.63 -0.07
C TYR A 28 2.98 19.01 1.40
N CYS A 29 2.88 18.03 2.31
CA CYS A 29 2.77 18.30 3.75
C CYS A 29 3.99 19.07 4.28
N ASP A 30 5.20 18.69 3.86
CA ASP A 30 6.43 19.39 4.27
C ASP A 30 6.47 20.81 3.71
N VAL A 31 6.02 21.01 2.47
CA VAL A 31 5.95 22.34 1.84
C VAL A 31 4.98 23.25 2.62
N LEU A 32 3.81 22.72 2.98
CA LEU A 32 2.82 23.45 3.78
C LEU A 32 3.39 23.82 5.16
N ALA A 33 4.05 22.88 5.84
CA ALA A 33 4.64 23.12 7.16
C ALA A 33 5.78 24.14 7.13
N GLN A 34 6.64 24.08 6.09
CA GLN A 34 7.78 25.00 5.95
C GLN A 34 7.35 26.42 5.58
N ARG A 35 6.39 26.57 4.66
CA ARG A 35 5.93 27.89 4.21
C ARG A 35 5.00 28.58 5.21
N PHE A 36 4.23 27.81 5.98
CA PHE A 36 3.21 28.33 6.89
C PHE A 36 3.40 27.75 8.30
N PRO A 37 4.38 28.25 9.07
CA PRO A 37 4.78 27.65 10.35
C PRO A 37 3.71 27.72 11.45
N LYS A 38 2.67 28.54 11.28
CA LYS A 38 1.51 28.60 12.20
C LYS A 38 0.48 27.49 11.94
N VAL A 39 0.61 26.74 10.84
CA VAL A 39 -0.32 25.66 10.50
C VAL A 39 0.13 24.37 11.17
N ARG A 40 -0.77 23.70 11.91
CA ARG A 40 -0.50 22.37 12.49
C ARG A 40 -0.79 21.29 11.44
N VAL A 41 0.24 20.88 10.69
CA VAL A 41 0.09 19.93 9.59
C VAL A 41 0.05 18.48 10.09
N HIS A 42 -1.01 17.74 9.73
CA HIS A 42 -1.22 16.33 10.04
C HIS A 42 -0.98 15.45 8.82
N ALA A 43 0.29 15.21 8.49
CA ALA A 43 0.68 14.46 7.29
C ALA A 43 0.15 13.02 7.21
N HIS A 44 -0.25 12.44 8.36
CA HIS A 44 -0.78 11.09 8.43
C HIS A 44 -2.29 11.01 8.20
N ARG A 45 -3.03 12.11 8.28
CA ARG A 45 -4.50 12.10 8.22
C ARG A 45 -4.98 12.30 6.79
N SER A 46 -5.92 11.45 6.37
CA SER A 46 -6.61 11.59 5.08
C SER A 46 -7.64 12.72 5.08
N LEU A 47 -8.30 12.95 6.22
CA LEU A 47 -9.30 14.00 6.41
C LEU A 47 -9.02 14.76 7.71
N VAL A 48 -9.04 16.10 7.66
CA VAL A 48 -8.92 16.98 8.83
C VAL A 48 -10.04 18.01 8.80
N ILE A 49 -10.67 18.20 9.96
CA ILE A 49 -11.73 19.17 10.18
C ILE A 49 -11.24 20.14 11.25
N SER A 50 -11.27 21.43 10.95
CA SER A 50 -10.73 22.48 11.82
C SER A 50 -11.44 23.83 11.61
N GLY A 51 -10.92 24.87 12.25
CA GLY A 51 -11.55 26.18 12.29
C GLY A 51 -12.75 26.23 13.23
N GLU A 52 -13.12 27.45 13.59
CA GLU A 52 -14.34 27.72 14.34
C GLU A 52 -15.57 27.10 13.66
N GLY A 53 -16.43 26.45 14.45
CA GLY A 53 -17.60 25.75 13.93
C GLY A 53 -17.26 24.62 12.96
N GLN A 54 -16.03 24.10 12.97
CA GLN A 54 -15.56 23.05 12.06
C GLN A 54 -15.72 23.47 10.58
N ARG A 55 -15.52 24.76 10.28
CA ARG A 55 -15.81 25.34 8.97
C ARG A 55 -14.78 24.99 7.89
N LEU A 56 -13.62 24.47 8.26
CA LEU A 56 -12.55 24.08 7.34
C LEU A 56 -12.47 22.56 7.30
N ILE A 57 -12.59 21.99 6.10
CA ILE A 57 -12.54 20.54 5.90
C ILE A 57 -11.53 20.27 4.79
N MET A 58 -10.53 19.46 5.07
CA MET A 58 -9.41 19.22 4.16
C MET A 58 -9.20 17.73 3.99
N ALA A 59 -9.07 17.29 2.74
CA ALA A 59 -8.67 15.93 2.41
C ALA A 59 -7.33 15.93 1.67
N GLY A 60 -6.40 15.07 2.07
CA GLY A 60 -5.03 15.14 1.57
C GLY A 60 -4.73 14.19 0.41
N GLY A 61 -5.15 12.93 0.48
CA GLY A 61 -4.86 11.95 -0.58
C GLY A 61 -5.64 12.18 -1.88
N GLY A 62 -5.06 11.71 -2.99
CA GLY A 62 -5.64 11.81 -4.34
C GLY A 62 -7.01 11.14 -4.50
N THR A 63 -7.31 10.09 -3.73
CA THR A 63 -8.63 9.41 -3.67
C THR A 63 -9.48 9.83 -2.47
N THR A 64 -8.86 10.43 -1.44
CA THR A 64 -9.55 10.83 -0.19
C THR A 64 -10.52 11.99 -0.37
N TRP A 65 -10.58 12.61 -1.55
CA TRP A 65 -11.67 13.53 -1.90
C TRP A 65 -13.04 12.84 -1.86
N GLN A 66 -13.09 11.52 -2.04
CA GLN A 66 -14.31 10.72 -1.89
C GLN A 66 -14.77 10.72 -0.43
N ASP A 67 -13.86 10.52 0.53
CA ASP A 67 -14.16 10.64 1.97
C ASP A 67 -14.68 12.03 2.31
N LEU A 68 -14.09 13.08 1.71
CA LEU A 68 -14.54 14.46 1.87
C LEU A 68 -15.96 14.65 1.32
N ALA A 69 -16.25 14.13 0.13
CA ALA A 69 -17.57 14.23 -0.48
C ALA A 69 -18.63 13.53 0.38
N LEU A 70 -18.35 12.30 0.84
CA LEU A 70 -19.24 11.56 1.75
C LEU A 70 -19.44 12.29 3.07
N PHE A 71 -18.37 12.86 3.65
CA PHE A 71 -18.45 13.66 4.87
C PHE A 71 -19.34 14.90 4.68
N LEU A 72 -19.23 15.59 3.54
CA LEU A 72 -20.06 16.75 3.23
C LEU A 72 -21.53 16.37 3.06
N VAL A 73 -21.83 15.26 2.37
CA VAL A 73 -23.20 14.75 2.25
C VAL A 73 -23.75 14.39 3.62
N ALA A 74 -22.98 13.69 4.46
CA ALA A 74 -23.39 13.33 5.81
C ALA A 74 -23.72 14.57 6.66
N ARG A 75 -22.97 15.65 6.48
CA ARG A 75 -23.11 16.89 7.24
C ARG A 75 -24.22 17.81 6.73
N LEU A 76 -24.45 17.87 5.41
CA LEU A 76 -25.37 18.81 4.78
C LEU A 76 -26.74 18.19 4.44
N VAL A 77 -26.80 16.87 4.31
CA VAL A 77 -28.00 16.13 3.90
C VAL A 77 -28.39 15.14 5.00
N SER A 78 -27.71 14.00 5.07
CA SER A 78 -27.89 12.99 6.11
C SER A 78 -26.81 11.90 6.02
N VAL A 79 -26.58 11.21 7.13
CA VAL A 79 -25.69 10.04 7.17
C VAL A 79 -26.21 8.91 6.26
N ASP A 80 -27.52 8.70 6.19
CA ASP A 80 -28.13 7.65 5.36
C ASP A 80 -27.86 7.86 3.87
N GLU A 81 -27.94 9.10 3.39
CA GLU A 81 -27.65 9.43 2.00
C GLU A 81 -26.16 9.25 1.68
N ALA A 82 -25.28 9.66 2.60
CA ALA A 82 -23.84 9.41 2.45
C ALA A 82 -23.55 7.91 2.36
N MET A 83 -24.18 7.09 3.21
CA MET A 83 -24.03 5.64 3.17
C MET A 83 -24.61 5.02 1.90
N HIS A 84 -25.72 5.56 1.39
CA HIS A 84 -26.31 5.15 0.12
C HIS A 84 -25.34 5.40 -1.05
N LEU A 85 -24.80 6.63 -1.14
CA LEU A 85 -23.83 7.01 -2.18
C LEU A 85 -22.53 6.21 -2.07
N ALA A 86 -22.04 5.95 -0.86
CA ALA A 86 -20.87 5.11 -0.63
C ALA A 86 -21.07 3.69 -1.20
N ARG A 87 -22.25 3.09 -0.97
CA ARG A 87 -22.60 1.76 -1.50
C ARG A 87 -22.73 1.75 -3.01
N LEU A 88 -23.44 2.73 -3.59
CA LEU A 88 -23.62 2.82 -5.04
C LEU A 88 -22.30 2.96 -5.80
N ASN A 89 -21.34 3.70 -5.21
CA ASN A 89 -20.06 4.00 -5.85
C ASN A 89 -18.92 3.09 -5.35
N LEU A 90 -19.22 2.09 -4.52
CA LEU A 90 -18.24 1.17 -3.92
C LEU A 90 -17.07 1.90 -3.22
N ILE A 91 -17.38 3.00 -2.54
CA ILE A 91 -16.38 3.82 -1.85
C ILE A 91 -16.16 3.24 -0.45
N GLY A 92 -14.92 2.82 -0.18
CA GLY A 92 -14.43 2.52 1.16
C GLY A 92 -13.78 3.74 1.82
N TRP A 93 -13.88 3.83 3.15
CA TRP A 93 -13.19 4.88 3.91
C TRP A 93 -11.68 4.62 3.99
N HIS A 94 -10.86 5.67 3.80
CA HIS A 94 -9.41 5.57 3.94
C HIS A 94 -8.97 5.58 5.41
N LEU A 95 -9.29 4.51 6.14
CA LEU A 95 -9.04 4.35 7.58
C LEU A 95 -7.55 4.39 7.95
N GLU A 96 -6.68 3.95 7.04
CA GLU A 96 -5.23 3.87 7.25
C GLU A 96 -4.53 5.23 7.10
N GLY A 97 -5.26 6.28 6.71
CA GLY A 97 -4.70 7.60 6.52
C GLY A 97 -3.78 7.69 5.30
N GLN A 98 -2.81 8.61 5.35
CA GLN A 98 -1.84 8.83 4.26
C GLN A 98 -0.48 8.18 4.51
N GLN A 99 -0.24 7.61 5.70
CA GLN A 99 1.07 7.07 6.09
C GLN A 99 1.60 5.99 5.14
N PRO A 100 0.80 5.02 4.66
CA PRO A 100 1.30 3.99 3.75
C PRO A 100 1.88 4.61 2.46
N TYR A 101 1.23 5.64 1.94
CA TYR A 101 1.63 6.31 0.70
C TYR A 101 2.80 7.28 0.89
N ALA A 102 2.85 7.96 2.04
CA ALA A 102 3.99 8.77 2.42
C ALA A 102 5.27 7.91 2.54
N ALA A 103 5.18 6.72 3.15
CA ALA A 103 6.29 5.77 3.23
C ALA A 103 6.75 5.32 1.83
N LEU A 104 5.80 4.99 0.94
CA LEU A 104 6.06 4.60 -0.45
C LEU A 104 6.68 5.72 -1.32
N SER A 105 6.60 6.98 -0.89
CA SER A 105 7.24 8.09 -1.60
C SER A 105 8.44 8.70 -0.88
N SER A 106 8.58 8.52 0.43
CA SER A 106 9.82 8.81 1.15
C SER A 106 10.96 7.95 0.62
N SER A 107 10.65 6.75 0.10
CA SER A 107 11.56 5.90 -0.66
C SER A 107 11.76 6.31 -2.13
N ARG A 108 10.95 7.26 -2.63
CA ARG A 108 10.91 7.64 -4.07
C ARG A 108 11.61 8.95 -4.39
N GLN A 109 12.01 9.73 -3.39
CA GLN A 109 12.83 10.92 -3.59
C GLN A 109 14.27 10.68 -3.12
N VAL A 110 15.06 10.07 -4.01
CA VAL A 110 16.52 10.24 -4.11
C VAL A 110 17.39 9.54 -3.04
N GLU A 111 17.39 8.21 -2.99
CA GLU A 111 18.59 7.53 -2.44
C GLU A 111 19.21 6.49 -3.38
N ASP A 112 18.44 5.84 -4.25
CA ASP A 112 19.04 4.86 -5.17
C ASP A 112 18.20 4.51 -6.41
N ALA A 113 18.34 5.31 -7.48
CA ALA A 113 17.67 5.05 -8.76
C ALA A 113 17.98 3.65 -9.34
N GLY A 114 19.15 3.07 -9.02
CA GLY A 114 19.51 1.71 -9.42
C GLY A 114 18.65 0.67 -8.71
N ILE A 115 18.35 0.85 -7.42
CA ILE A 115 17.47 -0.04 -6.67
C ILE A 115 16.01 0.15 -7.08
N ALA A 116 15.57 1.38 -7.34
CA ALA A 116 14.21 1.63 -7.83
C ALA A 116 13.93 0.89 -9.16
N ASN A 117 14.88 0.91 -10.10
CA ASN A 117 14.78 0.13 -11.34
C ASN A 117 14.72 -1.39 -11.08
N CYS A 118 15.44 -1.88 -10.07
CA CYS A 118 15.38 -3.29 -9.68
C CYS A 118 14.03 -3.67 -9.06
N GLN A 119 13.38 -2.77 -8.30
CA GLN A 119 12.05 -2.99 -7.76
C GLN A 119 10.99 -3.08 -8.87
N VAL A 120 11.10 -2.26 -9.91
CA VAL A 120 10.24 -2.36 -11.11
C VAL A 120 10.49 -3.69 -11.82
N TRP A 121 11.76 -4.01 -12.07
CA TRP A 121 12.11 -5.26 -12.77
C TRP A 121 11.59 -6.50 -12.05
N VAL A 122 11.74 -6.57 -10.72
CA VAL A 122 11.34 -7.77 -9.95
C VAL A 122 9.83 -7.90 -9.82
N ALA A 123 9.05 -6.82 -9.91
CA ALA A 123 7.59 -6.90 -9.95
C ALA A 123 7.08 -7.66 -11.19
N GLU A 124 7.85 -7.69 -12.27
CA GLU A 124 7.54 -8.42 -13.51
C GLU A 124 8.19 -9.81 -13.57
N HIS A 125 9.15 -10.11 -12.69
CA HIS A 125 10.01 -11.31 -12.77
C HIS A 125 10.14 -12.06 -11.44
N TYR A 126 9.24 -11.80 -10.47
CA TYR A 126 9.29 -12.40 -9.13
C TYR A 126 9.10 -13.93 -9.15
N ASP A 127 8.50 -14.47 -10.20
CA ASP A 127 8.19 -15.89 -10.41
C ASP A 127 9.38 -16.69 -10.95
N THR A 128 10.44 -16.02 -11.39
CA THR A 128 11.64 -16.66 -11.93
C THR A 128 12.39 -17.50 -10.86
N PRO A 129 13.22 -18.47 -11.27
CA PRO A 129 13.96 -19.33 -10.33
C PRO A 129 14.96 -18.60 -9.43
N SER A 130 15.50 -17.45 -9.88
CA SER A 130 16.50 -16.67 -9.13
C SER A 130 16.32 -15.16 -9.32
N PRO A 131 15.24 -14.59 -8.76
CA PRO A 131 14.87 -13.19 -8.97
C PRO A 131 15.88 -12.22 -8.35
N VAL A 132 16.52 -12.62 -7.23
CA VAL A 132 17.57 -11.79 -6.60
C VAL A 132 18.83 -11.73 -7.46
N ALA A 133 19.23 -12.84 -8.10
CA ALA A 133 20.36 -12.81 -9.03
C ALA A 133 20.05 -11.95 -10.26
N GLY A 134 18.82 -11.99 -10.76
CA GLY A 134 18.35 -11.12 -11.84
C GLY A 134 18.41 -9.63 -11.46
N MET A 135 17.91 -9.26 -10.29
CA MET A 135 18.04 -7.88 -9.79
C MET A 135 19.50 -7.44 -9.64
N VAL A 136 20.39 -8.30 -9.15
CA VAL A 136 21.83 -7.99 -9.06
C VAL A 136 22.41 -7.71 -10.45
N ALA A 137 22.07 -8.53 -11.46
CA ALA A 137 22.54 -8.35 -12.83
C ALA A 137 22.03 -7.02 -13.44
N VAL A 138 20.75 -6.70 -13.26
CA VAL A 138 20.14 -5.45 -13.76
C VAL A 138 20.69 -4.22 -13.03
N SER A 139 21.07 -4.36 -11.76
CA SER A 139 21.63 -3.26 -10.97
C SER A 139 23.05 -2.85 -11.37
N GLY A 140 23.82 -3.74 -12.02
CA GLY A 140 25.25 -3.55 -12.28
C GLY A 140 26.13 -3.50 -11.01
N LEU A 141 25.59 -3.81 -9.84
CA LEU A 141 26.29 -3.80 -8.56
C LEU A 141 26.83 -5.19 -8.20
N THR A 142 27.86 -5.23 -7.35
CA THR A 142 28.25 -6.48 -6.69
C THR A 142 27.16 -6.92 -5.72
N GLU A 143 27.01 -8.23 -5.52
CA GLU A 143 25.94 -8.79 -4.67
C GLU A 143 25.93 -8.22 -3.24
N ARG A 144 27.11 -8.02 -2.64
CA ARG A 144 27.26 -7.42 -1.31
C ARG A 144 26.78 -5.97 -1.29
N SER A 145 27.14 -5.18 -2.31
CA SER A 145 26.75 -3.77 -2.43
C SER A 145 25.24 -3.65 -2.67
N PHE A 146 24.70 -4.48 -3.57
CA PHE A 146 23.28 -4.57 -3.86
C PHE A 146 22.48 -4.89 -2.61
N LYS A 147 22.79 -5.97 -1.88
CA LYS A 147 22.06 -6.36 -0.66
C LYS A 147 22.01 -5.24 0.39
N ARG A 148 23.14 -4.54 0.59
CA ARG A 148 23.22 -3.41 1.53
C ARG A 148 22.36 -2.23 1.07
N ARG A 149 22.50 -1.83 -0.20
CA ARG A 149 21.78 -0.68 -0.79
C ARG A 149 20.29 -0.95 -0.90
N PHE A 150 19.91 -2.17 -1.29
CA PHE A 150 18.52 -2.62 -1.36
C PHE A 150 17.86 -2.58 0.02
N LYS A 151 18.53 -3.09 1.07
CA LYS A 151 17.99 -3.04 2.43
C LYS A 151 17.89 -1.62 2.98
N ALA A 152 18.84 -0.75 2.65
CA ALA A 152 18.78 0.66 3.03
C ALA A 152 17.59 1.37 2.36
N ALA A 153 17.37 1.13 1.05
CA ALA A 153 16.33 1.80 0.28
C ALA A 153 14.91 1.25 0.52
N THR A 154 14.78 -0.05 0.80
CA THR A 154 13.46 -0.74 0.90
C THR A 154 13.09 -1.17 2.32
N GLY A 155 14.03 -1.09 3.27
CA GLY A 155 13.86 -1.63 4.62
C GLY A 155 13.92 -3.16 4.71
N MET A 156 13.96 -3.88 3.58
CA MET A 156 13.84 -5.34 3.50
C MET A 156 15.06 -5.98 2.84
N THR A 157 15.33 -7.26 3.11
CA THR A 157 16.29 -7.99 2.27
C THR A 157 15.69 -8.25 0.90
N PRO A 158 16.50 -8.39 -0.18
CA PRO A 158 15.97 -8.67 -1.51
C PRO A 158 15.09 -9.92 -1.60
N MET A 159 15.40 -10.97 -0.83
CA MET A 159 14.60 -12.19 -0.80
C MET A 159 13.27 -11.99 -0.07
N ASP A 160 13.27 -11.27 1.05
CA ASP A 160 12.03 -10.97 1.78
C ASP A 160 11.09 -10.13 0.92
N TYR A 161 11.64 -9.17 0.15
CA TYR A 161 10.88 -8.36 -0.78
C TYR A 161 10.20 -9.21 -1.87
N VAL A 162 10.92 -10.18 -2.45
CA VAL A 162 10.37 -11.14 -3.42
C VAL A 162 9.27 -12.02 -2.79
N HIS A 163 9.46 -12.45 -1.53
CA HIS A 163 8.44 -13.23 -0.84
C HIS A 163 7.16 -12.43 -0.60
N THR A 164 7.28 -11.15 -0.22
CA THR A 164 6.12 -10.27 -0.09
C THR A 164 5.35 -10.15 -1.41
N LEU A 165 6.05 -9.90 -2.53
CA LEU A 165 5.41 -9.83 -3.85
C LEU A 165 4.67 -11.12 -4.21
N ARG A 166 5.29 -12.29 -3.98
CA ARG A 166 4.65 -13.60 -4.21
C ARG A 166 3.42 -13.83 -3.34
N LEU A 167 3.47 -13.37 -2.09
CA LEU A 167 2.33 -13.49 -1.16
C LEU A 167 1.18 -12.56 -1.57
N GLU A 168 1.49 -11.36 -2.03
CA GLU A 168 0.49 -10.41 -2.54
C GLU A 168 -0.18 -10.94 -3.80
N GLU A 169 0.58 -11.49 -4.76
CA GLU A 169 0.01 -12.14 -5.94
C GLU A 169 -0.88 -13.33 -5.58
N ALA A 170 -0.39 -14.21 -4.70
CA ALA A 170 -1.14 -15.39 -4.29
C ALA A 170 -2.47 -15.01 -3.61
N LYS A 171 -2.49 -13.92 -2.84
CA LYS A 171 -3.75 -13.38 -2.28
C LYS A 171 -4.67 -12.88 -3.38
N GLN A 172 -4.16 -12.12 -4.34
CA GLN A 172 -4.97 -11.61 -5.46
C GLN A 172 -5.60 -12.75 -6.28
N VAL A 173 -4.86 -13.82 -6.57
CA VAL A 173 -5.38 -15.00 -7.28
C VAL A 173 -6.46 -15.75 -6.48
N LEU A 174 -6.30 -15.82 -5.15
CA LEU A 174 -7.31 -16.44 -4.28
C LEU A 174 -8.57 -15.58 -4.15
N GLU A 175 -8.43 -14.26 -4.16
CA GLU A 175 -9.52 -13.29 -4.04
C GLU A 175 -10.27 -13.08 -5.36
N SER A 176 -9.61 -13.25 -6.52
CA SER A 176 -10.21 -13.11 -7.85
C SER A 176 -11.00 -14.33 -8.34
N GLY A 177 -10.96 -15.46 -7.60
CA GLY A 177 -11.73 -16.67 -7.90
C GLY A 177 -11.19 -17.51 -9.07
N ASP A 178 -10.11 -17.10 -9.72
CA ASP A 178 -9.41 -17.87 -10.76
C ASP A 178 -8.42 -18.87 -10.14
N ALA A 179 -8.92 -19.71 -9.24
CA ALA A 179 -8.23 -20.95 -8.92
C ALA A 179 -8.58 -21.99 -10.00
N PRO A 180 -7.66 -22.44 -10.87
CA PRO A 180 -7.82 -23.75 -11.46
C PRO A 180 -7.79 -24.73 -10.29
N SER A 181 -8.92 -25.42 -10.09
CA SER A 181 -9.01 -26.56 -9.20
C SER A 181 -7.79 -27.47 -9.38
N THR A 182 -7.03 -27.64 -8.30
CA THR A 182 -6.18 -28.83 -8.07
C THR A 182 -5.10 -29.10 -9.13
N GLN A 183 -3.96 -28.42 -9.01
CA GLN A 183 -2.69 -29.08 -9.35
C GLN A 183 -1.60 -28.71 -8.34
N TRP A 184 -1.55 -29.49 -7.26
CA TRP A 184 -0.42 -29.50 -6.34
C TRP A 184 0.86 -29.91 -7.10
N PRO A 185 1.96 -29.12 -7.03
CA PRO A 185 3.21 -29.49 -7.67
C PRO A 185 3.76 -30.81 -7.11
N ARG A 186 4.12 -31.74 -7.99
CA ARG A 186 4.74 -33.06 -7.69
C ARG A 186 6.12 -32.98 -7.01
N ARG A 187 6.44 -31.92 -6.26
CA ARG A 187 7.76 -31.68 -5.66
C ARG A 187 7.81 -31.90 -4.15
N TRP A 188 6.67 -32.13 -3.50
CA TRP A 188 6.63 -32.54 -2.10
C TRP A 188 6.40 -34.04 -2.02
N GLY A 189 7.50 -34.79 -1.91
CA GLY A 189 7.49 -36.24 -1.80
C GLY A 189 6.66 -36.70 -0.61
N THR A 190 5.79 -37.68 -0.84
CA THR A 190 5.18 -38.47 0.23
C THR A 190 6.26 -39.33 0.90
N PRO A 191 6.25 -39.51 2.23
CA PRO A 191 6.99 -40.59 2.84
C PRO A 191 6.31 -41.90 2.44
N THR A 192 6.92 -42.64 1.52
CA THR A 192 6.62 -44.05 1.27
C THR A 192 6.89 -44.82 2.55
N ARG A 193 5.85 -45.44 3.13
CA ARG A 193 6.06 -46.50 4.13
C ARG A 193 5.67 -47.84 3.51
N ALA A 194 6.73 -48.57 3.22
CA ALA A 194 6.91 -49.97 2.86
C ALA A 194 5.68 -50.89 2.93
N SER A 195 5.44 -51.53 1.78
CA SER A 195 4.89 -52.87 1.67
C SER A 195 5.73 -53.88 2.44
N SER A 196 5.09 -54.68 3.28
CA SER A 196 5.56 -56.02 3.64
C SER A 196 4.54 -57.02 3.10
N ASP A 197 4.88 -57.65 1.98
CA ASP A 197 4.28 -58.89 1.53
C ASP A 197 4.58 -60.00 2.54
N GLY A 198 3.62 -60.90 2.79
CA GLY A 198 3.94 -62.11 3.55
C GLY A 198 2.79 -62.96 4.09
N CYS A 199 2.04 -63.57 3.18
CA CYS A 199 1.58 -64.97 3.26
C CYS A 199 0.28 -65.38 3.99
N SER A 200 -0.42 -66.29 3.27
CA SER A 200 -1.20 -67.45 3.74
C SER A 200 -2.73 -67.35 3.91
N SER A 201 -3.40 -67.56 2.77
CA SER A 201 -4.33 -68.69 2.47
C SER A 201 -5.42 -69.15 3.45
N ALA A 202 -6.62 -69.28 2.87
CA ALA A 202 -7.63 -70.35 3.02
C ALA A 202 -8.62 -70.29 4.20
N GLY A 203 -9.92 -70.46 3.87
CA GLY A 203 -10.95 -70.86 4.84
C GLY A 203 -12.35 -70.30 4.56
N SER A 204 -13.10 -71.04 3.74
CA SER A 204 -14.53 -70.88 3.43
C SER A 204 -15.48 -71.05 4.62
N ALA A 205 -16.63 -70.36 4.55
CA ALA A 205 -17.94 -70.84 4.96
C ALA A 205 -19.01 -70.17 4.09
#